data_AF-A0A840REC9-F1
#
_entry.id   AF-A0A840REC9-F1
#
_cell.length_a   1.000
_cell.length_b   1.000
_cell.length_c   1.000
_cell.angle_alpha   90.00
_cell.angle_beta   90.00
_cell.angle_gamma   90.00
#
_symmetry.space_group_name_H-M   'P 1'
#
loop_
_entity.id
_entity.type
_entity.pdbx_description
1 polymer ?
#
loop_
_entity_poly.entity_id
_entity_poly.type
_entity_poly.pdbx_seq_one_letter_code
_entity_poly.pdbx_strand_id
1 'polypeptide(L)'
;MSQQITEIQPVTVAQSWRLISTLARSPGTVCSIVAAAPERVVGEHAWGLSVQVLIVQEDGWYLLRNAAPVALQELVEGLRQSGRPAFFVTGKVRPLAEDSMEDAARHLIHVPPRLMSETTLQQFYKLFTPCMGETVRFVEPLLLPAL
;
A
#
# COMPACT_ATOMS: atom_id res chain seq x y z
N MET A 1 -2.37 16.62 -16.55
CA MET A 1 -3.42 16.98 -15.56
C MET A 1 -3.01 16.33 -14.25
N SER A 2 -2.92 17.10 -13.15
CA SER A 2 -2.60 16.55 -11.83
C SER A 2 -3.77 15.69 -11.35
N GLN A 3 -3.55 14.42 -11.07
CA GLN A 3 -4.57 13.57 -10.45
C GLN A 3 -4.88 14.10 -9.04
N GLN A 4 -6.17 14.24 -8.73
CA GLN A 4 -6.59 14.61 -7.39
C GLN A 4 -6.34 13.43 -6.45
N ILE A 5 -5.49 13.62 -5.45
CA ILE A 5 -5.18 12.61 -4.43
C ILE A 5 -5.83 13.04 -3.13
N THR A 6 -6.65 12.17 -2.55
CA THR A 6 -7.31 12.36 -1.26
C THR A 6 -6.65 11.45 -0.23
N GLU A 7 -6.06 12.03 0.81
CA GLU A 7 -5.56 11.23 1.94
C GLU A 7 -6.74 10.72 2.78
N ILE A 8 -6.73 9.42 3.06
CA ILE A 8 -7.63 8.79 4.02
C ILE A 8 -7.06 9.06 5.40
N GLN A 9 -7.76 9.88 6.19
CA GLN A 9 -7.42 10.13 7.58
C GLN A 9 -7.96 9.00 8.46
N PRO A 10 -7.11 8.15 9.06
CA PRO A 10 -7.58 7.05 9.88
C PRO A 10 -8.15 7.58 11.21
N VAL A 11 -9.44 7.35 11.45
CA VAL A 11 -10.06 7.63 12.76
C VAL A 11 -9.89 6.44 13.69
N THR A 12 -10.10 5.23 13.16
CA THR A 12 -9.75 3.95 13.76
C THR A 12 -9.25 2.99 12.68
N VAL A 13 -8.53 1.94 13.08
CA VAL A 13 -8.07 0.89 12.16
C VAL A 13 -9.26 0.26 11.41
N ALA A 14 -10.30 -0.15 12.14
CA ALA A 14 -11.47 -0.82 11.56
C ALA A 14 -12.24 0.08 10.58
N GLN A 15 -12.39 1.37 10.88
CA GLN A 15 -13.04 2.32 9.97
C GLN A 15 -12.21 2.54 8.70
N SER A 16 -10.88 2.58 8.83
CA SER A 16 -9.97 2.74 7.70
C SER A 16 -10.09 1.56 6.73
N TRP A 17 -10.10 0.32 7.24
CA TRP A 17 -10.26 -0.89 6.41
C TRP A 17 -11.64 -1.01 5.78
N ARG A 18 -12.69 -0.62 6.50
CA ARG A 18 -14.03 -0.54 5.93
C ARG A 18 -14.09 0.46 4.79
N LEU A 19 -13.53 1.67 4.98
CA LEU A 19 -13.48 2.70 3.95
C LEU A 19 -12.68 2.23 2.72
N ILE A 20 -11.50 1.64 2.93
CA ILE A 20 -10.70 1.04 1.85
C ILE A 20 -11.50 -0.01 1.09
N SER A 21 -12.21 -0.90 1.78
CA SER A 21 -13.03 -1.93 1.15
C SER A 21 -14.20 -1.35 0.36
N THR A 22 -14.83 -0.28 0.87
CA THR A 22 -15.88 0.46 0.16
C THR A 22 -15.33 1.13 -1.10
N LEU A 23 -14.20 1.83 -0.99
CA LEU A 23 -13.55 2.49 -2.12
C LEU A 23 -13.12 1.46 -3.17
N ALA A 24 -12.52 0.33 -2.76
CA ALA A 24 -12.11 -0.73 -3.67
C ALA A 24 -13.27 -1.33 -4.49
N ARG A 25 -14.48 -1.38 -3.91
CA ARG A 25 -15.71 -1.86 -4.57
C ARG A 25 -16.40 -0.81 -5.44
N SER A 26 -15.97 0.44 -5.39
CA SER A 26 -16.58 1.52 -6.18
C SER A 26 -16.54 1.21 -7.69
N PRO A 27 -17.61 1.50 -8.45
CA PRO A 27 -17.63 1.29 -9.90
C PRO A 27 -16.47 1.93 -10.67
N GLY A 28 -16.00 3.11 -10.23
CA GLY A 28 -14.88 3.84 -10.84
C GLY A 28 -13.49 3.37 -10.39
N THR A 29 -13.39 2.35 -9.52
CA THR A 29 -12.09 1.84 -9.09
C THR A 29 -11.45 0.98 -10.19
N VAL A 30 -10.25 1.39 -10.58
CA VAL A 30 -9.39 0.71 -11.56
C VAL A 30 -8.60 -0.40 -10.87
N CYS A 31 -7.91 -0.08 -9.77
CA CYS A 31 -7.16 -1.07 -9.00
C CYS A 31 -6.84 -0.60 -7.57
N SER A 32 -6.30 -1.50 -6.77
CA SER A 32 -5.75 -1.22 -5.43
C SER A 32 -4.30 -1.67 -5.35
N ILE A 33 -3.43 -0.90 -4.68
CA ILE A 33 -2.02 -1.24 -4.45
C ILE A 33 -1.75 -1.20 -2.95
N VAL A 34 -1.18 -2.27 -2.41
CA VAL A 34 -0.82 -2.40 -0.99
C VAL A 34 0.69 -2.52 -0.84
N ALA A 35 1.30 -1.72 0.03
CA ALA A 35 2.72 -1.78 0.32
C ALA A 35 3.00 -1.87 1.82
N ALA A 36 4.11 -2.52 2.15
CA ALA A 36 4.63 -2.62 3.50
C ALA A 36 5.83 -1.68 3.65
N ALA A 37 5.87 -0.87 4.71
CA ALA A 37 7.02 -0.08 5.10
C ALA A 37 7.38 -0.41 6.56
N PRO A 38 8.64 -0.32 7.00
CA PRO A 38 8.93 -0.33 8.43
C PRO A 38 8.34 0.91 9.10
N GLU A 39 7.99 0.82 10.39
CA GLU A 39 7.56 2.01 11.16
C GLU A 39 8.75 2.90 11.49
N ARG A 40 9.92 2.29 11.70
CA ARG A 40 11.13 3.00 12.08
C ARG A 40 12.36 2.38 11.42
N VAL A 41 13.30 3.25 11.04
CA VAL A 41 14.62 2.89 10.53
C VAL A 41 15.67 3.60 11.38
N VAL A 42 16.70 2.87 11.82
CA VAL A 42 17.83 3.41 12.60
C VAL A 42 19.12 2.82 12.04
N GLY A 43 19.91 3.65 11.36
CA GLY A 43 21.01 3.16 10.53
C GLY A 43 20.47 2.26 9.41
N GLU A 44 21.02 1.07 9.29
CA GLU A 44 20.60 0.07 8.28
C GLU A 44 19.50 -0.88 8.78
N HIS A 45 19.06 -0.74 10.01
CA HIS A 45 18.12 -1.67 10.65
C HIS A 45 16.70 -1.10 10.68
N ALA A 46 15.71 -1.99 10.59
CA ALA A 46 14.30 -1.63 10.54
C ALA A 46 13.49 -2.31 11.65
N TRP A 47 12.47 -1.61 12.15
CA TRP A 47 11.57 -2.08 13.19
C TRP A 47 10.10 -1.79 12.86
N GLY A 48 9.24 -2.70 13.29
CA GLY A 48 7.79 -2.57 13.14
C GLY A 48 7.34 -2.79 11.70
N LEU A 49 6.08 -2.48 11.45
CA LEU A 49 5.46 -2.54 10.13
C LEU A 49 4.32 -1.57 10.06
N SER A 50 4.28 -0.79 8.99
CA SER A 50 3.14 0.02 8.60
C SER A 50 2.69 -0.34 7.20
N VAL A 51 1.40 -0.14 6.94
CA VAL A 51 0.74 -0.49 5.68
C VAL A 51 0.37 0.79 4.95
N GLN A 52 0.68 0.81 3.67
CA GLN A 52 0.30 1.85 2.74
C GLN A 52 -0.72 1.25 1.76
N VAL A 53 -1.80 1.96 1.47
CA VAL A 53 -2.80 1.54 0.48
C VAL A 53 -3.10 2.68 -0.47
N LEU A 54 -3.03 2.42 -1.76
CA LEU A 54 -3.47 3.34 -2.81
C LEU A 54 -4.65 2.71 -3.56
N ILE A 55 -5.78 3.40 -3.57
CA ILE A 55 -6.93 3.07 -4.42
C ILE A 55 -6.91 4.02 -5.61
N VAL A 56 -6.79 3.43 -6.80
CA VAL A 56 -6.77 4.15 -8.08
C VAL A 56 -8.17 4.13 -8.64
N GLN A 57 -8.80 5.29 -8.78
CA GLN A 57 -10.07 5.44 -9.50
C GLN A 57 -9.87 6.28 -10.77
N GLU A 58 -10.86 6.25 -11.65
CA GLU A 58 -10.88 6.99 -12.91
C GLU A 58 -10.71 8.51 -12.69
N ASP A 59 -11.42 9.06 -11.71
CA ASP A 59 -11.49 10.52 -11.48
C ASP A 59 -10.59 11.02 -10.33
N GLY A 60 -9.88 10.12 -9.64
CA GLY A 60 -9.07 10.50 -8.49
C GLY A 60 -8.53 9.31 -7.72
N TRP A 61 -7.58 9.57 -6.84
CA TRP A 61 -6.91 8.53 -6.05
C TRP A 61 -7.13 8.73 -4.56
N TYR A 62 -7.13 7.63 -3.83
CA TYR A 62 -7.21 7.63 -2.37
C TYR A 62 -5.98 6.97 -1.79
N LEU A 63 -5.31 7.67 -0.90
CA LEU A 63 -4.06 7.23 -0.29
C LEU A 63 -4.26 7.07 1.22
N LEU A 64 -3.99 5.89 1.74
CA LEU A 64 -3.88 5.63 3.17
C LEU A 64 -2.42 5.35 3.50
N ARG A 65 -1.81 6.16 4.36
CA ARG A 65 -0.44 5.97 4.82
C ARG A 65 -0.34 5.52 6.26
N ASN A 66 0.73 4.78 6.53
CA ASN A 66 1.16 4.35 7.87
C ASN A 66 0.08 3.66 8.71
N ALA A 67 -0.82 2.92 8.07
CA ALA A 67 -1.86 2.20 8.79
C ALA A 67 -1.24 1.04 9.58
N ALA A 68 -1.72 0.81 10.80
CA ALA A 68 -1.30 -0.34 11.60
C ALA A 68 -1.67 -1.65 10.87
N PRO A 69 -0.81 -2.68 10.83
CA PRO A 69 -1.03 -3.93 10.10
C PRO A 69 -2.06 -4.86 10.76
N VAL A 70 -2.90 -4.32 11.65
CA VAL A 70 -3.97 -5.07 12.30
C VAL A 70 -5.05 -5.42 11.27
N ALA A 71 -5.59 -6.63 11.35
CA ALA A 71 -6.65 -7.11 10.46
C ALA A 71 -6.27 -7.15 8.96
N LEU A 72 -4.99 -7.38 8.64
CA LEU A 72 -4.53 -7.56 7.26
C LEU A 72 -5.31 -8.63 6.48
N GLN A 73 -5.74 -9.70 7.14
CA GLN A 73 -6.56 -10.73 6.51
C GLN A 73 -7.92 -10.18 6.04
N GLU A 74 -8.57 -9.35 6.85
CA GLU A 74 -9.85 -8.72 6.49
C GLU A 74 -9.67 -7.74 5.32
N LEU A 75 -8.57 -6.98 5.33
CA LEU A 75 -8.20 -6.11 4.21
C LEU A 75 -8.04 -6.91 2.91
N VAL A 76 -7.21 -7.96 2.95
CA VAL A 76 -6.95 -8.83 1.78
C VAL A 76 -8.24 -9.41 1.24
N GLU A 77 -9.10 -9.95 2.12
CA GLU A 77 -10.36 -10.53 1.70
C GLU A 77 -11.30 -9.46 1.12
N GLY A 78 -11.38 -8.29 1.76
CA GLY A 78 -12.16 -7.16 1.28
C GLY A 78 -11.75 -6.69 -0.11
N LEU A 79 -10.44 -6.63 -0.38
CA LEU A 79 -9.87 -6.28 -1.68
C LEU A 79 -10.09 -7.36 -2.73
N ARG A 80 -9.89 -8.65 -2.40
CA ARG A 80 -10.11 -9.77 -3.34
C ARG A 80 -11.57 -9.91 -3.73
N GLN A 81 -12.48 -9.70 -2.80
CA GLN A 81 -13.92 -9.72 -3.05
C GLN A 81 -14.44 -8.45 -3.73
N SER A 82 -13.58 -7.46 -3.98
CA SER A 82 -14.02 -6.19 -4.59
C SER A 82 -14.44 -6.33 -6.05
N GLY A 83 -14.03 -7.42 -6.72
CA GLY A 83 -14.17 -7.59 -8.16
C GLY A 83 -13.18 -6.74 -8.98
N ARG A 84 -12.27 -6.01 -8.32
CA ARG A 84 -11.23 -5.18 -8.95
C ARG A 84 -9.84 -5.78 -8.73
N PRO A 85 -8.89 -5.54 -9.66
CA PRO A 85 -7.50 -5.95 -9.46
C PRO A 85 -6.90 -5.34 -8.19
N ALA A 86 -6.41 -6.21 -7.30
CA ALA A 86 -5.63 -5.82 -6.14
C ALA A 86 -4.18 -6.27 -6.33
N PHE A 87 -3.25 -5.39 -6.03
CA PHE A 87 -1.82 -5.60 -6.16
C PHE A 87 -1.11 -5.36 -4.84
N PHE A 88 0.06 -5.97 -4.67
CA PHE A 88 0.97 -5.67 -3.59
C PHE A 88 2.40 -5.47 -4.08
N VAL A 89 3.17 -4.65 -3.37
CA VAL A 89 4.57 -4.39 -3.68
C VAL A 89 5.44 -5.55 -3.22
N THR A 90 6.33 -6.03 -4.09
CA THR A 90 7.20 -7.17 -3.81
C THR A 90 8.46 -6.76 -3.04
N GLY A 91 8.27 -6.40 -1.78
CA GLY A 91 9.33 -5.99 -0.86
C GLY A 91 8.85 -4.91 0.11
N LYS A 92 9.77 -4.37 0.90
CA LYS A 92 9.47 -3.22 1.77
C LYS A 92 9.77 -1.93 1.01
N VAL A 93 8.85 -0.97 1.04
CA VAL A 93 9.13 0.41 0.61
C VAL A 93 9.72 1.19 1.78
N ARG A 94 10.37 2.31 1.47
CA ARG A 94 10.77 3.27 2.52
C ARG A 94 9.51 3.85 3.21
N PRO A 95 9.60 4.33 4.45
CA PRO A 95 8.51 5.09 5.06
C PRO A 95 8.12 6.28 4.17
N LEU A 96 6.81 6.46 3.96
CA LEU A 96 6.24 7.51 3.10
C LEU A 96 5.53 8.61 3.90
N ALA A 97 5.71 8.64 5.23
CA ALA A 97 5.05 9.58 6.14
C ALA A 97 5.35 11.04 5.79
N GLU A 98 6.62 11.32 5.47
CA GLU A 98 7.14 12.66 5.22
C GLU A 98 7.02 13.10 3.76
N ASP A 99 6.62 12.20 2.87
CA ASP A 99 6.44 12.52 1.46
C ASP A 99 5.18 13.38 1.25
N SER A 100 5.19 14.18 0.19
CA SER A 100 3.95 14.74 -0.35
C SER A 100 3.01 13.61 -0.79
N MET A 101 1.70 13.85 -0.78
CA MET A 101 0.72 12.85 -1.26
C MET A 101 1.02 12.39 -2.69
N GLU A 102 1.44 13.33 -3.54
CA GLU A 102 1.80 13.06 -4.93
C GLU A 102 3.04 12.17 -5.04
N ASP A 103 4.09 12.46 -4.28
CA ASP A 103 5.32 11.67 -4.31
C ASP A 103 5.11 10.28 -3.73
N ALA A 104 4.33 10.15 -2.66
CA ALA A 104 3.99 8.87 -2.07
C ALA A 104 3.16 8.01 -3.04
N ALA A 105 2.12 8.58 -3.67
CA ALA A 105 1.32 7.85 -4.65
C ALA A 105 2.15 7.48 -5.89
N ARG A 106 3.00 8.41 -6.37
CA ARG A 106 3.94 8.14 -7.47
C ARG A 106 4.88 7.00 -7.10
N HIS A 107 5.46 7.00 -5.90
CA HIS A 107 6.31 5.91 -5.42
C HIS A 107 5.59 4.55 -5.51
N LEU A 108 4.37 4.45 -4.99
CA LEU A 108 3.59 3.21 -4.99
C LEU A 108 3.24 2.69 -6.39
N ILE A 109 3.06 3.57 -7.37
CA ILE A 109 2.76 3.18 -8.75
C ILE A 109 4.00 2.72 -9.50
N HIS A 110 5.16 3.29 -9.19
CA HIS A 110 6.39 3.03 -9.92
C HIS A 110 7.18 1.84 -9.35
N VAL A 111 6.82 1.32 -8.18
CA VAL A 111 7.41 0.08 -7.66
C VAL A 111 6.77 -1.15 -8.32
N PRO A 112 7.52 -2.23 -8.62
CA PRO A 112 6.99 -3.43 -9.26
C PRO A 112 5.85 -4.09 -8.45
N PRO A 113 4.60 -4.10 -8.97
CA PRO A 113 3.49 -4.73 -8.29
C PRO A 113 3.42 -6.23 -8.59
N ARG A 114 2.80 -6.99 -7.69
CA ARG A 114 2.38 -8.37 -7.91
C ARG A 114 0.89 -8.50 -7.65
N LEU A 115 0.19 -9.21 -8.53
CA LEU A 115 -1.25 -9.46 -8.39
C LEU A 115 -1.52 -10.24 -7.10
N MET A 116 -2.50 -9.79 -6.32
CA MET A 116 -3.02 -10.46 -5.14
C MET A 116 -3.98 -11.57 -5.57
N SER A 117 -3.48 -12.81 -5.62
CA SER A 117 -4.21 -14.02 -5.99
C SER A 117 -3.97 -15.10 -4.93
N GLU A 118 -4.77 -16.17 -4.97
CA GLU A 118 -4.62 -17.31 -4.04
C GLU A 118 -3.17 -17.83 -3.96
N THR A 119 -2.51 -17.90 -5.12
CA THR A 119 -1.12 -18.37 -5.26
C THR A 119 -0.07 -17.40 -4.71
N THR A 120 -0.39 -16.12 -4.54
CA THR A 120 0.54 -15.10 -4.06
C THR A 120 0.28 -14.65 -2.63
N LEU A 121 -0.85 -15.07 -2.02
CA LEU A 121 -1.21 -14.70 -0.64
C LEU A 121 -0.16 -15.09 0.40
N GLN A 122 0.44 -16.27 0.28
CA GLN A 122 1.48 -16.69 1.22
C GLN A 122 2.71 -15.77 1.16
N GLN A 123 3.02 -15.22 -0.02
CA GLN A 123 4.10 -14.26 -0.17
C GLN A 123 3.71 -12.91 0.42
N PHE A 124 2.47 -12.47 0.20
CA PHE A 124 1.92 -11.28 0.83
C PHE A 124 2.07 -11.35 2.35
N TYR A 125 1.57 -12.39 3.02
CA TYR A 125 1.63 -12.46 4.48
C TYR A 125 3.07 -12.50 5.03
N LYS A 126 4.00 -13.16 4.31
CA LYS A 126 5.43 -13.13 4.68
C LYS A 126 6.02 -11.71 4.57
N LEU A 127 5.72 -10.99 3.49
CA LEU A 127 6.20 -9.62 3.30
C LEU A 127 5.59 -8.64 4.29
N PHE A 128 4.38 -8.90 4.78
CA PHE A 128 3.66 -8.09 5.75
C PHE A 128 3.85 -8.60 7.18
N THR A 129 5.02 -9.16 7.48
CA THR A 129 5.48 -9.44 8.85
C THR A 129 6.28 -8.25 9.40
N PRO A 130 6.13 -7.90 10.70
CA PRO A 130 6.93 -6.85 11.35
C PRO A 130 8.43 -7.10 11.30
N CYS A 131 9.19 -6.02 11.07
CA CYS A 131 10.64 -6.05 11.17
C CYS A 131 11.09 -6.06 12.63
N MET A 132 12.11 -6.84 12.94
CA MET A 132 12.65 -7.02 14.30
C MET A 132 14.15 -6.71 14.37
N GLY A 133 14.54 -5.53 13.88
CA GLY A 133 15.93 -5.10 13.87
C GLY A 133 16.76 -5.76 12.78
N GLU A 134 16.13 -6.21 11.69
CA GLU A 134 16.83 -6.74 10.53
C GLU A 134 17.30 -5.63 9.59
N THR A 135 18.33 -5.92 8.80
CA THR A 135 18.73 -5.08 7.67
C THR A 135 17.70 -5.20 6.55
N VAL A 136 17.14 -4.06 6.14
CA VAL A 136 16.16 -4.01 5.06
C VAL A 136 16.75 -3.27 3.86
N ARG A 137 16.57 -3.84 2.67
CA ARG A 137 16.80 -3.12 1.41
C ARG A 137 15.44 -2.68 0.88
N PHE A 138 15.27 -1.37 0.69
CA PHE A 138 14.04 -0.83 0.16
C PHE A 138 13.91 -1.12 -1.33
N VAL A 139 12.68 -1.36 -1.76
CA VAL A 139 12.36 -1.45 -3.17
C VAL A 139 12.42 -0.04 -3.75
N GLU A 140 13.22 0.11 -4.81
CA GLU A 140 13.33 1.37 -5.53
C GLU A 140 12.23 1.48 -6.61
N PRO A 141 11.68 2.67 -6.85
CA PRO A 141 10.82 2.93 -7.99
C PRO A 141 11.53 2.60 -9.30
N LEU A 142 10.79 2.05 -10.25
CA LEU A 142 11.25 1.95 -11.63
C LEU A 142 11.44 3.36 -12.18
N LEU A 143 12.67 3.68 -12.55
CA LEU A 143 12.99 4.89 -13.30
C LEU A 143 12.39 4.74 -14.69
N LEU A 144 11.19 5.31 -14.89
CA LEU A 144 10.67 5.47 -16.24
C LEU A 144 11.50 6.56 -16.93
N PRO A 145 11.99 6.33 -18.16
CA PRO A 145 12.57 7.42 -18.95
C PRO A 145 11.52 8.52 -19.09
N ALA A 146 11.93 9.77 -18.91
CA ALA A 146 11.05 10.92 -19.12
C ALA A 146 10.45 10.84 -20.54
N LEU A 147 9.12 10.77 -20.63
CA LEU A 147 8.38 10.89 -21.89
C LEU A 147 8.36 12.36 -22.34
#